data_AF-A0A7V3QKB9-F1
#
_entry.id   AF-A0A7V3QKB9-F1
#
_cell.length_a   1.000
_cell.length_b   1.000
_cell.length_c   1.000
_cell.angle_alpha   90.00
_cell.angle_beta   90.00
_cell.angle_gamma   90.00
#
_symmetry.space_group_name_H-M   'P 1'
#
loop_
_entity.id
_entity.type
_entity.pdbx_description
1 polymer ?
#
loop_
_entity_poly.entity_id
_entity_poly.type
_entity_poly.pdbx_seq_one_letter_code
_entity_poly.pdbx_strand_id
1 'polypeptide(L)' 'MIKKEIYQVNGGYYGYIVDNGRFKIQQSHLPAVGGTVGMNKEVAENLADLVVEKLEKNPNDLPTITIEELVSLRVSKEE' A
#
# COMPACT_ATOMS: atom_id res chain seq x y z
N MET A 1 -8.83 -4.21 15.37
CA MET A 1 -7.42 -4.52 15.08
C MET A 1 -7.28 -4.58 13.57
N ILE A 2 -6.45 -3.71 12.99
CA ILE A 2 -6.26 -3.63 11.55
C ILE A 2 -5.35 -4.81 11.13
N LYS A 3 -5.74 -5.52 10.07
CA LYS A 3 -4.97 -6.62 9.50
C LYS A 3 -4.39 -6.15 8.18
N LYS A 4 -3.11 -6.44 7.95
CA LYS A 4 -2.44 -6.26 6.66
C LYS A 4 -1.93 -7.62 6.16
N GLU A 5 -2.01 -7.84 4.86
CA GLU A 5 -1.51 -9.04 4.19
C GLU A 5 -0.82 -8.64 2.89
N ILE A 6 0.32 -9.26 2.60
CA ILE A 6 1.07 -9.08 1.37
C ILE A 6 0.92 -10.35 0.55
N TYR A 7 0.56 -10.22 -0.72
CA TYR A 7 0.35 -11.35 -1.60
C TYR A 7 1.12 -11.16 -2.90
N GLN A 8 1.44 -12.27 -3.57
CA GLN A 8 2.11 -12.24 -4.85
C GLN A 8 1.07 -12.07 -5.98
N VAL A 9 1.39 -11.21 -6.94
CA VAL A 9 0.64 -11.00 -8.18
C VAL A 9 1.39 -11.69 -9.33
N ASN A 10 0.70 -11.94 -10.44
CA ASN A 10 1.31 -12.55 -11.63
C ASN A 10 2.58 -11.80 -12.07
N GLY A 11 3.59 -12.55 -12.50
CA GLY A 11 4.84 -11.97 -13.03
C GLY A 11 5.88 -11.57 -11.96
N GLY A 12 5.73 -12.01 -10.70
CA GLY A 12 6.72 -11.77 -9.65
C GLY A 12 6.55 -10.45 -8.89
N TYR A 13 5.47 -9.73 -9.15
CA TYR A 13 5.08 -8.53 -8.42
C TYR A 13 4.30 -8.88 -7.15
N TYR A 14 4.10 -7.88 -6.30
CA TYR A 14 3.42 -8.01 -5.02
C TYR A 14 2.27 -7.00 -4.92
N GLY A 15 1.26 -7.38 -4.15
CA GLY A 15 0.08 -6.62 -3.80
C GLY A 15 -0.07 -6.57 -2.28
N TYR A 16 -0.93 -5.68 -1.78
CA TYR A 16 -1.32 -5.67 -0.37
C TYR A 16 -2.83 -5.65 -0.18
N ILE A 17 -3.27 -6.19 0.94
CA ILE A 17 -4.62 -6.12 1.47
C ILE A 17 -4.55 -5.51 2.86
N VAL A 18 -5.34 -4.48 3.13
CA VAL A 18 -5.55 -3.95 4.49
C VAL A 18 -7.03 -4.01 4.83
N ASP A 19 -7.34 -4.58 5.99
CA ASP A 19 -8.70 -4.75 6.50
C ASP A 19 -8.79 -4.18 7.92
N ASN A 20 -9.61 -3.15 8.11
CA ASN A 20 -9.84 -2.54 9.43
C ASN A 20 -11.16 -3.00 10.09
N GLY A 21 -11.86 -3.97 9.52
CA GLY A 21 -13.16 -4.46 9.96
C GLY A 21 -14.36 -3.67 9.39
N ARG A 22 -14.11 -2.56 8.68
CA ARG A 22 -15.14 -1.76 7.98
C ARG A 22 -14.92 -1.72 6.48
N PHE A 23 -13.67 -1.52 6.08
CA PHE A 23 -13.23 -1.48 4.69
C PHE A 23 -12.12 -2.49 4.48
N LYS A 24 -12.15 -3.11 3.31
CA LYS A 24 -11.08 -3.94 2.79
C LYS A 24 -10.47 -3.25 1.58
N ILE A 25 -9.21 -2.87 1.69
CA ILE A 25 -8.44 -2.18 0.66
C ILE A 25 -7.52 -3.20 0.03
N GLN A 26 -7.71 -3.47 -1.25
CA GLN A 26 -6.84 -4.36 -2.01
C GLN A 26 -6.16 -3.55 -3.12
N GLN A 27 -4.83 -3.56 -3.13
CA GLN A 27 -4.02 -2.94 -4.18
C GLN A 27 -3.05 -3.95 -4.78
N SER A 28 -3.25 -4.25 -6.06
CA SER A 28 -2.40 -5.18 -6.81
C SER A 28 -1.30 -4.46 -7.60
N HIS A 29 -1.36 -3.13 -7.69
CA HIS A 29 -0.46 -2.31 -8.50
C HIS A 29 -0.03 -1.09 -7.70
N LEU A 30 1.02 -0.43 -8.21
CA LEU A 30 1.53 0.79 -7.64
C LEU A 30 0.47 1.91 -7.74
N PRO A 31 -0.01 2.46 -6.61
CA PRO A 31 -0.99 3.53 -6.63
C PRO A 31 -0.39 4.82 -7.20
N ALA A 32 -1.24 5.70 -7.72
CA ALA A 32 -0.87 7.00 -8.29
C ALA A 32 0.06 6.97 -9.52
N VAL A 33 0.41 5.79 -10.02
CA VAL A 33 1.09 5.60 -11.32
C VAL A 33 0.10 5.00 -12.32
N GLY A 34 0.03 5.60 -13.50
CA GLY A 34 -0.86 5.12 -14.56
C GLY A 34 -0.45 3.73 -15.07
N GLY A 35 -1.44 2.86 -15.27
CA GLY A 35 -1.25 1.51 -15.82
C GLY A 35 -1.14 0.42 -14.75
N THR A 36 -0.67 -0.76 -15.16
CA THR A 36 -0.51 -1.95 -14.30
C THR A 36 0.94 -2.10 -13.86
N VAL A 37 1.53 -1.03 -13.31
CA VAL A 37 2.90 -1.08 -12.79
C VAL A 37 2.89 -1.92 -11.52
N GLY A 38 3.51 -3.10 -11.59
CA GLY A 38 3.68 -3.95 -10.43
C GLY A 38 4.69 -3.34 -9.43
N MET A 39 4.61 -3.79 -8.19
CA MET A 39 5.53 -3.38 -7.12
C MET A 39 6.29 -4.59 -6.59
N ASN A 40 7.49 -4.36 -6.05
CA ASN A 40 8.22 -5.41 -5.34
C ASN A 40 7.61 -5.62 -3.94
N LYS A 41 8.02 -6.68 -3.25
CA LYS A 41 7.50 -7.04 -1.94
C LYS A 41 7.69 -5.91 -0.92
N GLU A 42 8.87 -5.31 -0.90
CA GLU A 42 9.21 -4.25 0.05
C GLU A 42 8.32 -3.01 -0.13
N VAL A 43 8.07 -2.60 -1.36
CA VAL A 43 7.18 -1.47 -1.67
C VAL A 43 5.74 -1.81 -1.26
N ALA A 44 5.27 -3.03 -1.50
CA ALA A 44 3.96 -3.46 -1.04
C ALA A 44 3.83 -3.44 0.49
N GLU A 45 4.86 -3.88 1.21
CA GLU A 45 4.93 -3.82 2.68
C GLU A 45 4.88 -2.38 3.18
N ASN A 46 5.73 -1.51 2.65
CA ASN A 46 5.78 -0.10 3.07
C ASN A 46 4.44 0.63 2.80
N LEU A 47 3.80 0.35 1.66
CA LEU A 47 2.51 0.96 1.33
C LEU A 47 1.39 0.44 2.22
N ALA A 48 1.40 -0.86 2.54
CA ALA A 48 0.45 -1.42 3.50
C ALA A 48 0.59 -0.75 4.87
N ASP A 49 1.82 -0.48 5.31
CA ASP A 49 2.11 0.16 6.59
C ASP A 49 1.59 1.59 6.64
N LEU A 50 1.85 2.37 5.58
CA LEU A 50 1.31 3.71 5.44
C LEU A 50 -0.23 3.72 5.49
N VAL A 51 -0.87 2.75 4.83
CA VAL A 51 -2.34 2.62 4.84
C VAL A 51 -2.85 2.28 6.24
N VAL A 52 -2.16 1.38 6.96
CA VAL A 52 -2.49 1.06 8.35
C VAL A 52 -2.37 2.30 9.22
N GLU A 53 -1.25 3.03 9.16
CA GLU A 53 -1.05 4.26 9.95
C GLU A 53 -2.13 5.31 9.69
N LYS A 54 -2.56 5.47 8.43
CA LYS A 54 -3.65 6.38 8.07
C LYS A 54 -4.98 5.93 8.64
N LEU A 55 -5.27 4.63 8.59
CA LEU A 55 -6.49 4.06 9.17
C LEU A 55 -6.47 4.08 10.70
N GLU A 56 -5.31 4.04 11.35
CA GLU A 56 -5.21 4.23 12.79
C GLU A 56 -5.53 5.68 13.18
N LYS A 57 -5.07 6.65 12.38
CA LYS A 57 -5.36 8.08 12.58
C LYS A 57 -6.81 8.43 12.27
N ASN A 58 -7.34 7.90 11.16
CA ASN A 58 -8.70 8.15 10.67
C ASN A 58 -9.38 6.83 10.26
N PRO A 59 -9.96 6.07 11.21
CA PRO A 59 -10.49 4.72 10.94
C PRO A 59 -11.76 4.69 10.08
N ASN A 60 -12.38 5.86 9.87
CA ASN A 60 -13.63 6.00 9.12
C ASN A 60 -13.43 6.45 7.67
N ASP A 61 -12.23 6.93 7.32
CA ASP A 61 -11.94 7.45 5.99
C ASP A 61 -11.17 6.44 5.15
N LEU A 62 -11.48 6.41 3.85
CA LEU A 62 -10.69 5.64 2.90
C LEU A 62 -9.34 6.35 2.71
N PRO A 63 -8.22 5.71 3.08
CA PRO A 63 -6.90 6.31 2.94
C PRO A 63 -6.55 6.40 1.45
N THR A 64 -6.18 7.60 1.03
CA THR A 64 -5.56 7.84 -0.28
C THR A 64 -4.04 7.75 -0.14
N ILE A 65 -3.33 7.41 -1.21
CA ILE A 65 -1.86 7.50 -1.28
C ILE A 65 -1.54 8.53 -2.36
N THR A 66 -0.84 9.60 -1.99
CA THR A 66 -0.43 10.62 -2.95
C THR A 66 0.89 10.25 -3.64
N ILE A 67 1.18 10.91 -4.76
CA ILE A 67 2.47 10.74 -5.47
C ILE A 67 3.63 11.13 -4.56
N GLU A 68 3.48 12.19 -3.75
CA GLU A 68 4.53 12.68 -2.85
C GLU A 68 4.88 11.64 -1.78
N GLU A 69 3.88 10.97 -1.21
CA GLU A 69 4.10 9.89 -0.24
C GLU A 69 4.77 8.68 -0.89
N LEU A 70 4.37 8.35 -2.11
CA LEU A 70 4.98 7.28 -2.88
C LEU A 70 6.46 7.59 -3.22
N VAL A 71 6.76 8.83 -3.58
CA VAL A 71 8.14 9.30 -3.82
C VAL A 71 8.95 9.25 -2.52
N SER A 72 8.41 9.74 -1.42
CA SER A 72 9.10 9.70 -0.13
C SER A 72 9.42 8.27 0.31
N LEU A 73 8.50 7.32 0.10
CA LEU A 73 8.75 5.90 0.40
C LEU A 73 9.83 5.27 -0.47
N ARG A 74 10.02 5.75 -1.71
CA ARG A 74 11.09 5.31 -2.60
C ARG A 74 12.44 5.94 -2.24
N VAL A 75 12.45 7.22 -1.90
CA VAL A 75 13.66 7.98 -1.55
C VAL A 75 14.23 7.54 -0.20
N SER A 76 13.37 7.23 0.78
CA SER A 76 13.82 6.79 2.11
C SER A 76 14.49 5.40 2.16
N LYS A 77 14.70 4.74 1.03
CA LYS A 77 15.38 3.43 0.95
C LYS A 77 16.57 3.38 -0.02
N GLU A 78 16.95 4.50 -0.62
CA GLU A 78 18.26 4.66 -1.26
C GLU A 78 19.20 5.46 -0.33
N GLU A 79 19.67 4.81 0.75
CA GLU A 79 20.88 5.20 1.50
C GLU A 79 21.74 3.98 1.84
#